data_AF-A0A3D4EDV3-F1
#
_entry.id   AF-A0A3D4EDV3-F1
#
_cell.length_a   1.000
_cell.length_b   1.000
_cell.length_c   1.000
_cell.angle_alpha   90.00
_cell.angle_beta   90.00
_cell.angle_gamma   90.00
#
_symmetry.space_group_name_H-M   'P 1'
#
loop_
_entity.id
_entity.type
_entity.pdbx_description
1 polymer ?
#
loop_
_entity_poly.entity_id
_entity_poly.type
_entity_poly.pdbx_seq_one_letter_code
_entity_poly.pdbx_strand_id
1 'polypeptide(L)'
;MHLWQLNKWRKFYSGIECRQGLRLRFDKGVDPELRQAMLKFANWVRREFDFPIRVVAYIRSTEYIKAMDGDLVSGTFWGPYDRTEEPCIRVAAGDFYKLTKKWGKDKAIAATLRTLAHELSHYYQWLNDLKLTPIGEERQATSYANAIVYEYEEEINNEWT
;
A
#
# COMPACT_ATOMS: atom_id res chain seq x y z
N MET A 1 -3.57 -12.90 -14.80
CA MET A 1 -3.96 -13.27 -13.42
C MET A 1 -3.65 -12.07 -12.55
N HIS A 2 -4.66 -11.46 -11.92
CA HIS A 2 -4.52 -10.21 -11.17
C HIS A 2 -3.96 -10.47 -9.76
N LEU A 3 -2.80 -9.90 -9.41
CA LEU A 3 -2.08 -10.15 -8.16
C LEU A 3 -2.98 -9.97 -6.92
N TRP A 4 -3.74 -8.87 -6.88
CA TRP A 4 -4.59 -8.52 -5.74
C TRP A 4 -5.86 -9.38 -5.64
N GLN A 5 -6.16 -10.20 -6.65
CA GLN A 5 -7.29 -11.13 -6.66
C GLN A 5 -6.84 -12.60 -6.53
N LEU A 6 -5.54 -12.84 -6.34
CA LEU A 6 -5.05 -14.17 -6.05
C LEU A 6 -5.62 -14.66 -4.73
N ASN A 7 -6.01 -15.94 -4.72
CA ASN A 7 -6.68 -16.57 -3.59
C ASN A 7 -5.92 -17.79 -3.05
N LYS A 8 -4.62 -17.95 -3.37
CA LYS A 8 -3.79 -19.06 -2.88
C LYS A 8 -3.72 -19.08 -1.36
N TRP A 9 -3.77 -17.90 -0.74
CA TRP A 9 -3.84 -17.70 0.69
C TRP A 9 -5.00 -18.43 1.38
N ARG A 10 -6.11 -18.69 0.67
CA ARG A 10 -7.28 -19.39 1.25
C ARG A 10 -6.92 -20.76 1.79
N LYS A 11 -5.98 -21.47 1.15
CA LYS A 11 -5.51 -22.78 1.63
C LYS A 11 -4.81 -22.68 2.99
N PHE A 12 -4.07 -21.61 3.23
CA PHE A 12 -3.35 -21.39 4.48
C PHE A 12 -4.27 -20.88 5.59
N TYR A 13 -5.07 -19.86 5.31
CA TYR A 13 -5.93 -19.22 6.32
C TYR A 13 -7.27 -19.94 6.57
N SER A 14 -7.56 -21.04 5.88
CA SER A 14 -8.77 -21.82 6.15
C SER A 14 -8.76 -22.36 7.57
N GLY A 15 -9.71 -21.91 8.40
CA GLY A 15 -9.81 -22.30 9.81
C GLY A 15 -8.83 -21.59 10.76
N ILE A 16 -8.08 -20.59 10.29
CA ILE A 16 -7.22 -19.75 11.14
C ILE A 16 -7.94 -18.43 11.42
N GLU A 17 -8.13 -18.11 12.71
CA GLU A 17 -8.68 -16.82 13.12
C GLU A 17 -7.59 -15.75 13.14
N CYS A 18 -7.61 -14.90 12.11
CA CYS A 18 -6.79 -13.70 12.05
C CYS A 18 -7.67 -12.45 12.13
N ARG A 19 -7.14 -11.36 12.69
CA ARG A 19 -7.74 -10.03 12.46
C ARG A 19 -7.59 -9.71 10.97
N GLN A 20 -8.63 -9.16 10.36
CA GLN A 20 -8.69 -8.88 8.92
C GLN A 20 -8.64 -7.37 8.62
N GLY A 21 -8.37 -7.02 7.37
CA GLY A 21 -8.50 -5.65 6.86
C GLY A 21 -7.20 -4.86 6.65
N LEU A 22 -7.35 -3.64 6.12
CA LEU A 22 -6.27 -2.66 6.02
C LEU A 22 -6.48 -1.56 7.08
N ARG A 23 -5.45 -1.27 7.89
CA ARG A 23 -5.48 -0.19 8.88
C ARG A 23 -4.42 0.85 8.58
N LEU A 24 -4.84 2.11 8.40
CA LEU A 24 -3.92 3.25 8.34
C LEU A 24 -3.71 3.85 9.74
N ARG A 25 -2.46 4.21 10.06
CA ARG A 25 -2.08 5.02 11.22
C ARG A 25 -1.22 6.18 10.75
N PHE A 26 -1.53 7.39 11.20
CA PHE A 26 -0.87 8.61 10.75
C PHE A 26 -0.10 9.27 11.89
N ASP A 27 1.12 9.70 11.60
CA ASP A 27 1.82 10.65 12.48
C ASP A 27 1.07 12.00 12.50
N LYS A 28 1.18 12.76 13.59
CA LYS A 28 0.48 14.05 13.75
C LYS A 28 0.84 15.09 12.69
N GLY A 29 2.04 15.00 12.11
CA GLY A 29 2.55 15.95 11.11
C GLY A 29 2.19 15.61 9.66
N VAL A 30 1.38 14.57 9.41
CA VAL A 30 0.92 14.26 8.05
C VAL A 30 -0.13 15.29 7.64
N ASP A 31 0.01 15.81 6.41
CA ASP A 31 -0.90 16.80 5.85
C ASP A 31 -2.37 16.30 5.86
N PRO A 32 -3.34 17.11 6.33
CA PRO A 32 -4.74 16.71 6.44
C PRO A 32 -5.41 16.33 5.11
N GLU A 33 -5.07 17.01 4.00
CA GLU A 33 -5.65 16.72 2.69
C GLU A 33 -5.11 15.38 2.16
N LEU A 34 -3.80 15.17 2.27
CA LEU A 34 -3.18 13.89 1.93
C LEU A 34 -3.77 12.76 2.78
N ARG A 35 -3.90 12.97 4.10
CA ARG A 35 -4.52 12.01 5.01
C ARG A 35 -5.93 11.62 4.55
N GLN A 36 -6.74 12.59 4.15
CA GLN A 36 -8.09 12.32 3.69
C GLN A 36 -8.12 11.55 2.37
N ALA A 37 -7.24 11.89 1.42
CA ALA A 37 -7.10 11.15 0.17
C ALA A 37 -6.69 9.69 0.41
N MET A 38 -5.70 9.44 1.28
CA MET A 38 -5.26 8.10 1.64
C MET A 38 -6.36 7.29 2.34
N LEU A 39 -7.17 7.92 3.19
CA LEU A 39 -8.33 7.26 3.82
C LEU A 39 -9.39 6.86 2.80
N LYS A 40 -9.69 7.72 1.82
CA LYS A 40 -10.63 7.40 0.72
C LYS A 40 -10.10 6.22 -0.11
N PHE A 41 -8.84 6.26 -0.51
CA PHE A 41 -8.19 5.16 -1.22
C PHE A 41 -8.22 3.85 -0.41
N ALA A 42 -7.88 3.88 0.88
CA ALA A 42 -7.94 2.68 1.72
C ALA A 42 -9.36 2.16 1.96
N ASN A 43 -10.39 3.02 1.92
CA ASN A 43 -11.78 2.58 1.96
C ASN A 43 -12.15 1.83 0.67
N TRP A 44 -11.79 2.39 -0.48
CA TRP A 44 -11.99 1.78 -1.79
C TRP A 44 -11.28 0.42 -1.88
N VAL A 45 -9.97 0.38 -1.58
CA VAL A 45 -9.18 -0.87 -1.59
C VAL A 45 -9.79 -1.96 -0.71
N ARG A 46 -10.34 -1.62 0.47
CA ARG A 46 -10.99 -2.60 1.36
C ARG A 46 -12.32 -3.13 0.84
N ARG A 47 -12.98 -2.40 -0.04
CA ARG A 47 -14.24 -2.82 -0.68
C ARG A 47 -13.96 -3.76 -1.84
N GLU A 48 -12.90 -3.48 -2.61
CA GLU A 48 -12.57 -4.22 -3.84
C GLU A 48 -11.72 -5.48 -3.61
N PHE A 49 -10.92 -5.53 -2.53
CA PHE A 49 -9.94 -6.60 -2.34
C PHE A 49 -9.96 -7.24 -0.95
N ASP A 50 -9.58 -8.52 -0.90
CA ASP A 50 -9.58 -9.34 0.31
C ASP A 50 -8.33 -9.08 1.18
N PHE A 51 -8.55 -8.87 2.48
CA PHE A 51 -7.49 -8.76 3.50
C PHE A 51 -7.65 -9.82 4.60
N PRO A 52 -7.31 -11.09 4.32
CA PRO A 52 -7.53 -12.21 5.24
C PRO A 52 -6.66 -12.16 6.50
N ILE A 53 -5.57 -11.38 6.48
CA ILE A 53 -4.83 -10.98 7.66
C ILE A 53 -4.65 -9.47 7.63
N ARG A 54 -4.70 -8.84 8.80
CA ARG A 54 -4.66 -7.39 8.91
C ARG A 54 -3.26 -6.89 8.61
N VAL A 55 -3.16 -5.97 7.67
CA VAL A 55 -1.94 -5.18 7.44
C VAL A 55 -2.12 -3.78 8.02
N VAL A 56 -1.10 -3.32 8.75
CA VAL A 56 -1.08 -1.96 9.31
C VAL A 56 -0.09 -1.09 8.54
N ALA A 57 -0.57 -0.03 7.91
CA ALA A 57 0.27 0.95 7.22
C ALA A 57 0.45 2.21 8.08
N TYR A 58 1.70 2.50 8.43
CA TYR A 58 2.12 3.66 9.19
C TYR A 58 2.56 4.77 8.24
N ILE A 59 1.77 5.85 8.17
CA ILE A 59 2.04 7.02 7.34
C ILE A 59 2.83 8.02 8.19
N ARG A 60 4.09 8.22 7.79
CA ARG A 60 5.09 8.95 8.56
C ARG A 60 5.21 10.38 8.05
N SER A 61 5.37 11.34 8.96
CA SER A 61 5.58 12.75 8.59
C SER A 61 7.03 13.07 8.17
N THR A 62 7.87 12.05 7.97
CA THR A 62 9.24 12.18 7.48
C THR A 62 9.27 12.15 5.95
N GLU A 63 10.24 12.82 5.34
CA GLU A 63 10.42 12.82 3.88
C GLU A 63 10.83 11.45 3.33
N TYR A 64 11.56 10.67 4.14
CA TYR A 64 12.01 9.34 3.78
C TYR A 64 11.83 8.38 4.96
N ILE A 65 11.82 7.08 4.65
CA ILE A 65 11.97 5.97 5.58
C ILE A 65 13.39 5.44 5.44
N LYS A 66 14.07 5.21 6.57
CA LYS A 66 15.33 4.45 6.57
C LYS A 66 15.01 2.96 6.55
N ALA A 67 15.39 2.28 5.46
CA ALA A 67 15.29 0.84 5.30
C ALA A 67 16.35 0.11 6.16
N MET A 68 16.28 -1.23 6.22
CA MET A 68 17.16 -2.04 7.08
C MET A 68 18.63 -2.03 6.61
N ASP A 69 18.85 -1.90 5.31
CA ASP A 69 20.16 -1.73 4.65
C ASP A 69 20.73 -0.31 4.81
N GLY A 70 19.92 0.63 5.29
CA GLY A 70 20.29 2.02 5.51
C GLY A 70 19.82 2.99 4.43
N ASP A 71 19.21 2.49 3.35
CA ASP A 71 18.74 3.32 2.24
C ASP A 71 17.55 4.20 2.64
N LEU A 72 17.44 5.35 1.98
CA LEU A 72 16.32 6.29 2.14
C LEU A 72 15.28 6.01 1.07
N VAL A 73 14.13 5.49 1.48
CA VAL A 73 13.06 5.03 0.59
C VAL A 73 11.73 5.72 0.91
N SER A 74 10.80 5.73 -0.05
CA SER A 74 9.46 6.28 0.15
C SER A 74 8.53 5.32 0.88
N GLY A 75 8.79 4.02 0.84
CA GLY A 75 7.95 2.99 1.46
C GLY A 75 8.74 1.74 1.84
N THR A 76 8.19 0.95 2.76
CA THR A 76 8.70 -0.39 3.09
C THR A 76 7.55 -1.31 3.48
N PHE A 77 7.60 -2.55 3.02
CA PHE A 77 6.79 -3.66 3.50
C PHE A 77 7.64 -4.61 4.36
N TRP A 78 7.06 -5.08 5.46
CA TRP A 78 7.62 -6.14 6.28
C TRP A 78 6.57 -7.24 6.46
N GLY A 79 6.86 -8.39 5.86
CA GLY A 79 6.08 -9.62 5.97
C GLY A 79 6.76 -10.60 6.95
N PRO A 80 6.11 -10.99 8.05
CA PRO A 80 6.68 -11.93 9.00
C PRO A 80 6.83 -13.33 8.41
N TYR A 81 7.75 -14.11 8.97
CA TYR A 81 7.89 -15.53 8.64
C TYR A 81 6.67 -16.33 9.10
N ASP A 82 6.22 -16.09 10.35
CA ASP A 82 4.94 -16.58 10.82
C ASP A 82 3.81 -15.78 10.14
N ARG A 83 3.09 -16.45 9.26
CA ARG A 83 2.01 -15.84 8.46
C ARG A 83 0.73 -15.59 9.26
N THR A 84 0.71 -15.86 10.56
CA THR A 84 -0.37 -15.45 11.46
C THR A 84 -0.06 -14.13 12.20
N GLU A 85 1.18 -13.64 12.12
CA GLU A 85 1.55 -12.32 12.62
C GLU A 85 1.19 -11.22 11.62
N GLU A 86 0.79 -10.05 12.13
CA GLU A 86 0.36 -8.94 11.27
C GLU A 86 1.56 -8.32 10.53
N PRO A 87 1.54 -8.28 9.18
CA PRO A 87 2.53 -7.54 8.43
C PRO A 87 2.35 -6.03 8.63
N CYS A 88 3.43 -5.29 8.39
CA CYS A 88 3.42 -3.83 8.49
C CYS A 88 3.97 -3.15 7.25
N ILE A 89 3.37 -2.00 6.94
CA ILE A 89 3.80 -1.10 5.88
C ILE A 89 4.21 0.22 6.53
N ARG A 90 5.22 0.89 5.98
CA ARG A 90 5.55 2.28 6.29
C ARG A 90 5.58 3.07 5.00
N VAL A 91 5.05 4.29 5.02
CA VAL A 91 5.08 5.22 3.88
C VAL A 91 5.53 6.58 4.38
N ALA A 92 6.51 7.18 3.70
CA ALA A 92 6.94 8.55 3.92
C ALA A 92 5.95 9.51 3.25
N ALA A 93 5.57 10.57 3.96
CA ALA A 93 4.64 11.59 3.47
C ALA A 93 5.12 13.02 3.75
N GLY A 94 6.32 13.18 4.34
CA GLY A 94 6.86 14.49 4.71
C GLY A 94 7.29 15.35 3.52
N ASP A 95 7.46 14.76 2.34
CA ASP A 95 7.82 15.46 1.11
C ASP A 95 6.60 16.02 0.35
N PHE A 96 5.37 15.77 0.84
CA PHE A 96 4.12 16.12 0.17
C PHE A 96 4.04 17.59 -0.29
N TYR A 97 4.47 18.53 0.57
CA TYR A 97 4.49 19.95 0.21
C TYR A 97 5.49 20.26 -0.93
N LYS A 98 6.66 19.62 -0.91
CA LYS A 98 7.67 19.76 -1.98
C LYS A 98 7.13 19.20 -3.30
N LEU A 99 6.52 18.02 -3.27
CA LEU A 99 5.90 17.39 -4.43
C LEU A 99 4.77 18.23 -4.99
N THR A 100 3.92 18.79 -4.12
CA THR A 100 2.80 19.67 -4.51
C THR A 100 3.31 20.91 -5.24
N LYS A 101 4.37 21.56 -4.75
CA LYS A 101 5.00 22.69 -5.45
C LYS A 101 5.58 22.32 -6.81
N LYS A 102 6.15 21.12 -6.92
CA LYS A 102 6.87 20.68 -8.12
C LYS A 102 5.94 20.19 -9.23
N TRP A 103 4.88 19.46 -8.86
CA TRP A 103 4.05 18.70 -9.80
C TRP A 103 2.54 19.01 -9.69
N GLY A 104 2.13 19.81 -8.72
CA GLY A 104 0.73 20.01 -8.39
C GLY A 104 0.21 18.98 -7.39
N LYS A 105 -0.89 19.34 -6.73
CA LYS A 105 -1.46 18.57 -5.61
C LYS A 105 -1.89 17.17 -6.00
N ASP A 106 -2.64 17.03 -7.10
CA ASP A 106 -3.20 15.73 -7.49
C ASP A 106 -2.08 14.73 -7.83
N LYS A 107 -1.03 15.19 -8.52
CA LYS A 107 0.15 14.35 -8.81
C LYS A 107 0.93 13.98 -7.56
N ALA A 108 0.99 14.87 -6.56
CA ALA A 108 1.62 14.58 -5.28
C ALA A 108 0.82 13.53 -4.48
N ILE A 109 -0.50 13.64 -4.44
CA ILE A 109 -1.39 12.63 -3.84
C ILE A 109 -1.20 11.28 -4.56
N ALA A 110 -1.31 11.26 -5.88
CA ALA A 110 -1.17 10.04 -6.67
C ALA A 110 0.19 9.37 -6.48
N ALA A 111 1.27 10.15 -6.29
CA ALA A 111 2.59 9.61 -5.98
C ALA A 111 2.60 8.86 -4.63
N THR A 112 2.06 9.46 -3.56
CA THR A 112 1.98 8.80 -2.24
C THR A 112 1.03 7.58 -2.26
N LEU A 113 -0.08 7.66 -3.00
CA LEU A 113 -0.98 6.51 -3.19
C LEU A 113 -0.27 5.36 -3.91
N ARG A 114 0.53 5.66 -4.94
CA ARG A 114 1.35 4.68 -5.65
C ARG A 114 2.37 4.02 -4.73
N THR A 115 3.01 4.76 -3.83
CA THR A 115 3.88 4.15 -2.81
C THR A 115 3.11 3.18 -1.91
N LEU A 116 1.94 3.57 -1.39
CA LEU A 116 1.12 2.65 -0.59
C LEU A 116 0.69 1.41 -1.39
N ALA A 117 0.28 1.57 -2.64
CA ALA A 117 -0.11 0.47 -3.53
C ALA A 117 1.06 -0.45 -3.90
N HIS A 118 2.28 0.08 -4.00
CA HIS A 118 3.50 -0.70 -4.18
C HIS A 118 3.73 -1.64 -2.98
N GLU A 119 3.71 -1.09 -1.77
CA GLU A 119 3.88 -1.90 -0.56
C GLU A 119 2.72 -2.88 -0.31
N LEU A 120 1.50 -2.52 -0.70
CA LEU A 120 0.36 -3.44 -0.68
C LEU A 120 0.51 -4.56 -1.72
N SER A 121 1.18 -4.30 -2.84
CA SER A 121 1.48 -5.36 -3.81
C SER A 121 2.50 -6.35 -3.23
N HIS A 122 3.49 -5.90 -2.47
CA HIS A 122 4.35 -6.80 -1.69
C HIS A 122 3.57 -7.59 -0.64
N TYR A 123 2.60 -6.96 0.03
CA TYR A 123 1.66 -7.69 0.90
C TYR A 123 0.95 -8.82 0.16
N TYR A 124 0.42 -8.60 -1.06
CA TYR A 124 -0.23 -9.67 -1.83
C TYR A 124 0.73 -10.75 -2.34
N GLN A 125 1.98 -10.40 -2.65
CA GLN A 125 3.03 -11.36 -2.99
C GLN A 125 3.33 -12.29 -1.80
N TRP A 126 3.57 -11.71 -0.63
CA TRP A 126 3.77 -12.43 0.63
C TRP A 126 2.54 -13.25 1.04
N LEU A 127 1.35 -12.64 0.93
CA LEU A 127 0.08 -13.25 1.27
C LEU A 127 -0.15 -14.54 0.47
N ASN A 128 0.28 -14.57 -0.79
CA ASN A 128 0.11 -15.71 -1.70
C ASN A 128 1.33 -16.62 -1.83
N ASP A 129 2.37 -16.40 -1.00
CA ASP A 129 3.64 -17.13 -1.03
C ASP A 129 4.23 -17.25 -2.44
N LEU A 130 4.24 -16.14 -3.18
CA LEU A 130 4.78 -16.12 -4.54
C LEU A 130 6.30 -16.30 -4.51
N LYS A 131 6.83 -17.13 -5.42
CA LYS A 131 8.26 -17.35 -5.59
C LYS A 131 8.72 -16.56 -6.80
N LEU A 132 9.25 -15.37 -6.56
CA LEU A 132 9.76 -14.46 -7.57
C LEU A 132 11.24 -14.17 -7.29
N THR A 133 11.95 -13.66 -8.29
CA THR A 133 13.27 -13.07 -8.04
C THR A 133 13.07 -11.68 -7.43
N PRO A 134 14.05 -11.12 -6.69
CA PRO A 134 13.92 -9.78 -6.13
C PRO A 134 13.54 -8.71 -7.18
N ILE A 135 14.15 -8.79 -8.38
CA ILE A 135 13.81 -7.91 -9.51
C ILE A 135 12.37 -8.14 -10.00
N GLY A 136 11.91 -9.39 -10.02
CA GLY A 136 10.55 -9.75 -10.40
C GLY A 136 9.50 -9.25 -9.40
N GLU A 137 9.81 -9.31 -8.10
CA GLU A 137 8.97 -8.79 -7.02
C GLU A 137 8.75 -7.29 -7.18
N GLU A 138 9.84 -6.52 -7.31
CA GLU A 138 9.80 -5.06 -7.48
C GLU A 138 9.10 -4.63 -8.77
N ARG A 139 9.37 -5.31 -9.89
CA ARG A 139 8.72 -5.00 -11.18
C ARG A 139 7.22 -5.26 -11.11
N GLN A 140 6.81 -6.37 -10.51
CA GLN A 140 5.40 -6.68 -10.35
C GLN A 140 4.72 -5.69 -9.41
N ALA A 141 5.34 -5.35 -8.27
CA ALA A 141 4.81 -4.38 -7.33
C ALA A 141 4.63 -3.00 -7.98
N THR A 142 5.63 -2.54 -8.74
CA THR A 142 5.56 -1.27 -9.50
C THR A 142 4.42 -1.28 -10.53
N SER A 143 4.29 -2.38 -11.28
CA SER A 143 3.26 -2.51 -12.31
C SER A 143 1.86 -2.45 -11.71
N TYR A 144 1.62 -3.17 -10.61
CA TYR A 144 0.31 -3.17 -9.95
C TYR A 144 0.05 -1.86 -9.19
N ALA A 145 1.06 -1.22 -8.62
CA ALA A 145 0.90 0.09 -7.99
C ALA A 145 0.32 1.13 -8.95
N ASN A 146 0.83 1.16 -10.19
CA ASN A 146 0.31 2.05 -11.22
C ASN A 146 -1.11 1.66 -11.66
N ALA A 147 -1.36 0.38 -11.90
CA ALA A 147 -2.68 -0.11 -12.33
C ALA A 147 -3.77 0.18 -11.29
N ILE A 148 -3.52 -0.12 -10.02
CA ILE A 148 -4.48 0.06 -8.92
C ILE A 148 -4.81 1.54 -8.69
N VAL A 149 -3.80 2.42 -8.75
CA VAL A 149 -4.07 3.85 -8.59
C VAL A 149 -4.83 4.40 -9.80
N TYR A 150 -4.55 3.91 -11.00
CA TYR A 150 -5.30 4.27 -12.20
C TYR A 150 -6.76 3.80 -12.11
N GLU A 151 -7.02 2.55 -11.72
CA GLU A 151 -8.37 2.02 -11.49
C GLU A 151 -9.15 2.85 -10.46
N TYR A 152 -8.50 3.22 -9.36
CA TYR A 152 -9.10 4.11 -8.35
C TYR A 152 -9.42 5.50 -8.94
N GLU A 153 -8.50 6.08 -9.73
CA GLU A 153 -8.70 7.37 -10.39
C GLU A 153 -9.85 7.33 -11.42
N GLU A 154 -10.01 6.23 -12.16
CA GLU A 154 -11.14 6.05 -13.06
C GLU A 154 -12.47 5.96 -12.31
N GLU A 155 -12.52 5.21 -11.21
CA GLU A 155 -13.75 5.11 -10.41
C GLU A 155 -14.19 6.45 -9.85
N ILE A 156 -13.27 7.20 -9.22
CA ILE A 156 -13.63 8.52 -8.68
C ILE A 156 -14.12 9.44 -9.79
N ASN A 157 -13.56 9.38 -11.00
CA ASN A 157 -13.99 10.24 -12.10
C ASN A 157 -15.38 9.86 -12.63
N ASN A 158 -15.70 8.56 -12.63
CA ASN A 158 -17.01 8.06 -13.07
C ASN A 158 -18.13 8.33 -12.04
N GLU A 159 -17.82 8.45 -10.74
CA GLU A 159 -18.80 8.83 -9.71
C GLU A 159 -19.30 10.29 -9.84
N TRP A 160 -18.60 11.14 -10.60
CA TRP A 160 -18.93 12.56 -10.83
C TRP A 160 -19.40 12.89 -12.25
N THR A 161 -19.64 11.89 -13.10
CA THR A 161 -20.26 12.00 -14.44
C THR A 161 -21.64 11.38 -14.46
#